data_AF-A0A519YEG6-F1
#
_entry.id   AF-A0A519YEG6-F1
#
_cell.length_a   1.000
_cell.length_b   1.000
_cell.length_c   1.000
_cell.angle_alpha   90.00
_cell.angle_beta   90.00
_cell.angle_gamma   90.00
#
_symmetry.space_group_name_H-M   'P 1'
#
loop_
_entity.id
_entity.type
_entity.pdbx_description
1 polymer ?
#
loop_
_entity_poly.entity_id
_entity_poly.type
_entity_poly.pdbx_seq_one_letter_code
_entity_poly.pdbx_strand_id
1 'polypeptide(L)'
;MFSAHRFKRSRRWLRQLAAAVAVGLVGGGVLSLAGDFGATQWVLNGVERRALAHHSTLADRWGLRLLYTALRLGGRVAYPQAAALLTHYCEGQGDTLRFDARPLLRHPEVRQALRLHKPGITFRHQQSAGPFYVVRRTDWALYYAFDLLYIKQKANSIVFYDKYFFQPLARRSYTQYHFGRVHCRLNDGLIHVAYPQAKPFVVYGKVPVAHPVALARN
;
A
#
# COMPACT_ATOMS: atom_id res chain seq x y z
N MET A 1 12.88 3.56 52.91
CA MET A 1 13.21 2.23 52.35
C MET A 1 12.29 1.93 51.16
N PHE A 2 12.74 2.24 49.93
CA PHE A 2 11.95 2.00 48.72
C PHE A 2 12.09 0.55 48.24
N SER A 3 10.95 -0.09 47.98
CA SER A 3 10.78 -1.52 47.71
C SER A 3 11.48 -2.00 46.43
N ALA A 4 12.52 -2.82 46.58
CA ALA A 4 13.26 -3.47 45.48
C ALA A 4 12.46 -4.54 44.70
N HIS A 5 11.21 -4.82 45.08
CA HIS A 5 10.40 -5.87 44.46
C HIS A 5 9.67 -5.45 43.18
N ARG A 6 9.46 -4.14 42.92
CA ARG A 6 8.81 -3.67 41.68
C ARG A 6 9.71 -3.73 40.44
N PHE A 7 11.04 -3.76 40.60
CA PHE A 7 11.98 -3.68 39.48
C PHE A 7 12.24 -5.03 38.78
N LYS A 8 12.01 -6.17 39.46
CA LYS A 8 12.19 -7.51 38.85
C LYS A 8 11.04 -7.93 37.93
N ARG A 9 9.82 -7.38 38.13
CA ARG A 9 8.63 -7.71 37.32
C ARG A 9 8.66 -7.03 35.94
N SER A 10 9.25 -5.84 35.82
CA SER A 10 9.40 -5.11 34.54
C SER A 10 10.40 -5.77 33.59
N ARG A 11 11.51 -6.33 34.10
CA ARG A 11 12.52 -7.02 33.28
C ARG A 11 12.02 -8.33 32.66
N ARG A 12 11.07 -9.04 33.29
CA ARG A 12 10.48 -10.26 32.71
C ARG A 12 9.56 -9.94 31.53
N TRP A 13 8.77 -8.87 31.62
CA TRP A 13 7.91 -8.41 30.54
C TRP A 13 8.71 -7.92 29.32
N LEU A 14 9.80 -7.18 29.55
CA LEU A 14 10.68 -6.74 28.46
C LEU A 14 11.39 -7.91 27.77
N ARG A 15 11.76 -8.96 28.51
CA ARG A 15 12.33 -10.19 27.94
C ARG A 15 11.31 -11.00 27.12
N GLN A 16 10.06 -11.06 27.58
CA GLN A 16 8.97 -11.71 26.84
C GLN A 16 8.61 -10.95 25.56
N LEU A 17 8.60 -9.61 25.60
CA LEU A 17 8.44 -8.76 24.43
C LEU A 17 9.61 -8.92 23.44
N ALA A 18 10.85 -8.90 23.93
CA ALA A 18 12.03 -9.10 23.08
C ALA A 18 12.05 -10.50 22.43
N ALA A 19 11.65 -11.55 23.17
CA ALA A 19 11.53 -12.90 22.63
C ALA A 19 10.41 -13.01 21.59
N ALA A 20 9.25 -12.38 21.82
CA ALA A 20 8.15 -12.34 20.85
C ALA A 20 8.54 -11.57 19.57
N VAL A 21 9.27 -10.47 19.69
CA VAL A 21 9.82 -9.71 18.56
C VAL A 21 10.86 -10.53 17.81
N ALA A 22 11.77 -11.23 18.50
CA ALA A 22 12.76 -12.10 17.89
C ALA A 22 12.12 -13.28 17.14
N VAL A 23 11.11 -13.94 17.72
CA VAL A 23 10.34 -15.01 17.04
C VAL A 23 9.57 -14.46 15.84
N GLY A 24 9.01 -13.25 15.92
CA GLY A 24 8.37 -12.58 14.79
C GLY A 24 9.35 -12.25 13.66
N LEU A 25 10.56 -11.80 14.00
CA LEU A 25 11.61 -11.48 13.02
C LEU A 25 12.22 -12.74 12.39
N VAL A 26 12.43 -13.81 13.15
CA VAL A 26 12.94 -15.09 12.65
C VAL A 26 11.87 -15.82 11.84
N GLY A 27 10.61 -15.85 12.31
CA GLY A 27 9.48 -16.43 11.57
C GLY A 27 9.18 -15.69 10.28
N GLY A 28 9.20 -14.36 10.29
CA GLY A 28 9.07 -13.53 9.09
C GLY A 28 10.25 -13.69 8.13
N GLY A 29 11.47 -13.85 8.65
CA GLY A 29 12.68 -14.12 7.87
C GLY A 29 12.70 -15.49 7.19
N VAL A 30 12.22 -16.53 7.87
CA VAL A 30 12.14 -17.90 7.30
C VAL A 30 11.05 -18.00 6.23
N LEU A 31 9.88 -17.39 6.44
CA LEU A 31 8.80 -17.37 5.44
C LEU A 31 9.17 -16.61 4.16
N SER A 32 9.98 -15.56 4.27
CA SER A 32 10.43 -14.77 3.11
C SER A 32 11.48 -15.48 2.25
N LEU A 33 12.23 -16.44 2.81
CA LEU A 33 13.26 -17.22 2.10
C LEU A 33 12.75 -18.55 1.53
N ALA A 34 11.86 -19.25 2.22
CA ALA A 34 11.32 -20.53 1.77
C ALA A 34 10.06 -20.41 0.89
N GLY A 35 9.39 -19.25 0.93
CA GLY A 35 7.99 -19.14 0.50
C GLY A 35 7.06 -19.66 1.59
N ASP A 36 5.81 -19.20 1.60
CA ASP A 36 4.84 -19.51 2.66
C ASP A 36 3.89 -20.67 2.31
N PHE A 37 4.07 -21.32 1.15
CA PHE A 37 3.21 -22.38 0.61
C PHE A 37 1.71 -22.05 0.68
N GLY A 38 1.34 -20.77 0.57
CA GLY A 38 -0.04 -20.30 0.66
C GLY A 38 -0.62 -20.22 2.08
N ALA A 39 0.17 -20.46 3.13
CA ALA A 39 -0.27 -20.32 4.52
C ALA A 39 -0.74 -18.90 4.83
N THR A 40 -0.07 -17.86 4.32
CA THR A 40 -0.52 -16.46 4.50
C THR A 40 -1.87 -16.26 3.84
N GLN A 41 -2.06 -16.79 2.61
CA GLN A 41 -3.35 -16.69 1.93
C GLN A 41 -4.46 -17.42 2.71
N TRP A 42 -4.18 -18.60 3.26
CA TRP A 42 -5.15 -19.36 4.05
C TRP A 42 -5.59 -18.58 5.30
N VAL A 43 -4.63 -17.98 6.02
CA VAL A 43 -4.92 -17.13 7.19
C VAL A 43 -5.76 -15.93 6.78
N LEU A 44 -5.37 -15.20 5.72
CA LEU A 44 -6.09 -14.04 5.21
C LEU A 44 -7.53 -14.40 4.80
N ASN A 45 -7.73 -15.52 4.11
CA ASN A 45 -9.05 -16.01 3.74
C ASN A 45 -9.92 -16.36 4.96
N GLY A 46 -9.30 -16.83 6.05
CA GLY A 46 -9.99 -17.08 7.31
C GLY A 46 -10.46 -15.79 7.98
N VAL A 47 -9.58 -14.79 8.03
CA VAL A 47 -9.90 -13.45 8.55
C VAL A 47 -11.01 -12.80 7.72
N GLU A 48 -10.91 -12.86 6.40
CA GLU A 48 -11.91 -12.31 5.47
C GLU A 48 -13.28 -12.95 5.66
N ARG A 49 -13.37 -14.27 5.74
CA ARG A 49 -14.64 -14.97 5.98
C ARG A 49 -15.30 -14.53 7.28
N ARG A 50 -14.53 -14.42 8.37
CA ARG A 50 -15.05 -13.91 9.65
C ARG A 50 -15.48 -12.46 9.55
N ALA A 51 -14.71 -11.62 8.87
CA ALA A 51 -15.05 -10.20 8.70
C ALA A 51 -16.31 -10.00 7.84
N LEU A 52 -16.50 -10.78 6.78
CA LEU A 52 -17.72 -10.78 5.96
C LEU A 52 -18.95 -11.22 6.75
N ALA A 53 -18.79 -12.12 7.72
CA ALA A 53 -19.85 -12.55 8.62
C ALA A 53 -20.03 -11.63 9.84
N HIS A 54 -19.38 -10.45 9.87
CA HIS A 54 -19.39 -9.51 11.00
C HIS A 54 -18.88 -10.10 12.34
N HIS A 55 -18.06 -11.16 12.27
CA HIS A 55 -17.47 -11.86 13.43
C HIS A 55 -15.95 -11.65 13.54
N SER A 56 -15.44 -10.48 13.18
CA SER A 56 -14.00 -10.17 13.33
C SER A 56 -13.57 -10.18 14.80
N THR A 57 -12.56 -10.98 15.11
CA THR A 57 -12.00 -11.09 16.46
C THR A 57 -10.96 -10.00 16.75
N LEU A 58 -10.59 -9.82 18.02
CA LEU A 58 -9.47 -8.93 18.37
C LEU A 58 -8.14 -9.41 17.78
N ALA A 59 -7.94 -10.73 17.71
CA ALA A 59 -6.76 -11.32 17.07
C ALA A 59 -6.69 -10.96 15.58
N ASP A 60 -7.82 -10.99 14.87
CA ASP A 60 -7.90 -10.58 13.46
C ASP A 60 -7.48 -9.11 13.29
N ARG A 61 -7.99 -8.22 14.15
CA ARG A 61 -7.65 -6.79 14.09
C ARG A 61 -6.17 -6.54 14.34
N TRP A 62 -5.60 -7.18 15.36
CA TRP A 62 -4.18 -7.05 15.68
C TRP A 62 -3.29 -7.67 14.60
N GLY A 63 -3.65 -8.85 14.09
CA GLY A 63 -2.93 -9.51 13.00
C GLY A 63 -2.90 -8.64 11.74
N LEU A 64 -4.04 -8.07 11.35
CA LEU A 64 -4.10 -7.15 10.21
C LEU A 64 -3.32 -5.86 10.48
N ARG A 65 -3.38 -5.28 11.68
CA ARG A 65 -2.56 -4.09 12.04
C ARG A 65 -1.07 -4.37 11.92
N LEU A 66 -0.61 -5.53 12.38
CA LEU A 66 0.77 -5.96 12.24
C LEU A 66 1.14 -6.12 10.76
N LEU A 67 0.28 -6.76 9.96
CA LEU A 67 0.48 -6.88 8.51
C LEU A 67 0.63 -5.49 7.86
N TYR A 68 -0.34 -4.59 8.01
CA TYR A 68 -0.27 -3.24 7.44
C TYR A 68 0.94 -2.44 7.95
N THR A 69 1.36 -2.65 9.19
CA THR A 69 2.58 -2.02 9.72
C THR A 69 3.83 -2.58 9.04
N ALA A 70 3.91 -3.89 8.83
CA ALA A 70 4.99 -4.50 8.07
C ALA A 70 5.02 -4.00 6.61
N LEU A 71 3.85 -3.89 5.96
CA LEU A 71 3.71 -3.34 4.61
C LEU A 71 4.22 -1.89 4.54
N ARG A 72 3.83 -1.05 5.50
CA ARG A 72 4.31 0.34 5.59
C ARG A 72 5.82 0.42 5.79
N LEU A 73 6.37 -0.37 6.70
CA LEU A 73 7.80 -0.34 7.02
C LEU A 73 8.65 -0.89 5.87
N GLY A 74 8.29 -2.04 5.30
CA GLY A 74 8.97 -2.61 4.13
C GLY A 74 8.84 -1.71 2.89
N GLY A 75 7.65 -1.14 2.69
CA GLY A 75 7.39 -0.22 1.59
C GLY A 75 8.20 1.07 1.67
N ARG A 76 8.57 1.58 2.85
CA ARG A 76 9.39 2.81 2.95
C ARG A 76 10.73 2.70 2.22
N VAL A 77 11.28 1.50 2.13
CA VAL A 77 12.55 1.23 1.45
C VAL A 77 12.32 0.90 -0.02
N ALA A 78 11.42 -0.04 -0.31
CA ALA A 78 11.22 -0.54 -1.67
C ALA A 78 10.28 0.33 -2.54
N TYR A 79 9.23 0.90 -1.93
CA TYR A 79 8.11 1.58 -2.59
C TYR A 79 7.62 2.80 -1.77
N PRO A 80 8.45 3.86 -1.64
CA PRO A 80 8.20 4.92 -0.66
C PRO A 80 6.86 5.66 -0.87
N GLN A 81 6.43 5.86 -2.12
CA GLN A 81 5.12 6.46 -2.41
C GLN A 81 3.96 5.59 -1.93
N ALA A 82 3.99 4.28 -2.20
CA ALA A 82 2.96 3.35 -1.74
C ALA A 82 2.89 3.30 -0.20
N ALA A 83 4.04 3.33 0.47
CA ALA A 83 4.10 3.36 1.93
C ALA A 83 3.53 4.66 2.52
N ALA A 84 3.78 5.81 1.88
CA ALA A 84 3.20 7.08 2.31
C ALA A 84 1.67 7.07 2.19
N LEU A 85 1.15 6.54 1.08
CA LEU A 85 -0.29 6.39 0.84
C LEU A 85 -0.95 5.48 1.88
N LEU A 86 -0.36 4.30 2.11
CA LEU A 86 -0.86 3.37 3.10
C LEU A 86 -0.78 3.95 4.52
N THR A 87 0.26 4.75 4.82
CA THR A 87 0.38 5.43 6.12
C THR A 87 -0.75 6.41 6.33
N HIS A 88 -0.98 7.29 5.35
CA HIS A 88 -2.06 8.27 5.38
C HIS A 88 -3.44 7.61 5.54
N TYR A 89 -3.65 6.48 4.85
CA TYR A 89 -4.89 5.71 4.96
C TYR A 89 -5.07 5.11 6.37
N CYS A 90 -4.05 4.47 6.93
CA CYS A 90 -4.11 3.88 8.28
C CYS A 90 -4.35 4.94 9.37
N GLU A 91 -3.83 6.15 9.18
CA GLU A 91 -3.97 7.26 10.12
C GLU A 91 -5.33 7.95 9.99
N GLY A 92 -5.98 7.88 8.82
CA GLY A 92 -7.29 8.48 8.57
C GLY A 92 -7.30 10.01 8.64
N GLN A 93 -6.14 10.65 8.41
CA GLN A 93 -5.98 12.09 8.61
C GLN A 93 -6.08 12.86 7.28
N GLY A 94 -6.91 13.90 7.23
CA GLY A 94 -7.02 14.79 6.08
C GLY A 94 -7.74 14.18 4.86
N ASP A 95 -8.03 15.02 3.88
CA ASP A 95 -8.73 14.62 2.65
C ASP A 95 -7.80 14.62 1.44
N THR A 96 -6.55 15.05 1.62
CA THR A 96 -5.57 15.15 0.54
C THR A 96 -4.17 14.84 1.02
N LEU A 97 -3.52 13.89 0.36
CA LEU A 97 -2.09 13.61 0.51
C LEU A 97 -1.32 14.27 -0.64
N ARG A 98 -0.46 15.22 -0.31
CA ARG A 98 0.46 15.84 -1.28
C ARG A 98 1.74 15.04 -1.37
N PHE A 99 2.24 14.83 -2.59
CA PHE A 99 3.52 14.14 -2.81
C PHE A 99 4.37 14.84 -3.88
N ASP A 100 5.68 14.60 -3.83
CA ASP A 100 6.58 15.01 -4.89
C ASP A 100 6.38 14.10 -6.11
N ALA A 101 5.82 14.66 -7.18
CA ALA A 101 5.56 13.93 -8.42
C ALA A 101 6.75 13.89 -9.39
N ARG A 102 7.87 14.55 -9.09
CA ARG A 102 9.06 14.52 -9.96
C ARG A 102 9.58 13.10 -10.24
N PRO A 103 9.61 12.17 -9.27
CA PRO A 103 10.03 10.79 -9.52
C PRO A 103 9.15 10.07 -10.55
N LEU A 104 7.85 10.40 -10.65
CA LEU A 104 6.93 9.77 -11.61
C LEU A 104 7.39 9.95 -13.05
N LEU A 105 8.05 11.07 -13.37
CA LEU A 105 8.56 11.33 -14.72
C LEU A 105 9.68 10.38 -15.16
N ARG A 106 10.28 9.63 -14.23
CA ARG A 106 11.32 8.63 -14.54
C ARG A 106 10.72 7.28 -14.95
N HIS A 107 9.43 7.05 -14.69
CA HIS A 107 8.79 5.77 -15.02
C HIS A 107 8.51 5.69 -16.53
N PRO A 108 8.86 4.57 -17.20
CA PRO A 108 8.70 4.43 -18.65
C PRO A 108 7.24 4.51 -19.07
N GLU A 109 6.34 3.92 -18.27
CA GLU A 109 4.89 3.93 -18.52
C GLU A 109 4.30 5.36 -18.40
N VAL A 110 4.81 6.17 -17.47
CA VAL A 110 4.43 7.59 -17.33
C VAL A 110 4.92 8.42 -18.50
N ARG A 111 6.18 8.24 -18.91
CA ARG A 111 6.72 8.91 -20.10
C ARG A 111 5.91 8.56 -21.34
N GLN A 112 5.57 7.29 -21.52
CA GLN A 112 4.76 6.84 -22.65
C GLN A 112 3.36 7.46 -22.62
N ALA A 113 2.69 7.47 -21.46
CA ALA A 113 1.37 8.09 -21.32
C ALA A 113 1.40 9.59 -21.63
N LEU A 114 2.44 10.31 -21.19
CA LEU A 114 2.63 11.73 -21.49
C LEU A 114 2.85 11.97 -22.99
N ARG A 115 3.73 11.20 -23.65
CA ARG A 115 3.95 11.28 -25.10
C ARG A 115 2.68 11.03 -25.91
N LEU A 116 1.87 10.07 -25.47
CA LEU A 116 0.59 9.73 -26.09
C LEU A 116 -0.58 10.65 -25.67
N HIS A 117 -0.32 11.69 -24.88
CA HIS A 117 -1.32 12.63 -24.38
C HIS A 117 -2.51 11.96 -23.69
N LYS A 118 -2.23 10.87 -22.95
CA LYS A 118 -3.25 10.10 -22.26
C LYS A 118 -3.69 10.81 -20.98
N PRO A 119 -5.00 10.80 -20.64
CA PRO A 119 -5.52 11.45 -19.43
C PRO A 119 -5.22 10.70 -18.13
N GLY A 120 -4.54 9.56 -18.22
CA GLY A 120 -4.06 8.80 -17.08
C GLY A 120 -3.55 7.41 -17.46
N ILE A 121 -3.20 6.64 -16.45
CA ILE A 121 -2.61 5.30 -16.54
C ILE A 121 -3.43 4.34 -15.70
N THR A 122 -3.84 3.23 -16.31
CA THR A 122 -4.52 2.12 -15.66
C THR A 122 -3.69 0.83 -15.79
N PHE A 123 -3.90 -0.10 -14.86
CA PHE A 123 -3.21 -1.39 -14.82
C PHE A 123 -4.12 -2.48 -15.39
N ARG A 124 -3.53 -3.56 -15.92
CA ARG A 124 -4.20 -4.64 -16.68
C ARG A 124 -5.44 -5.28 -16.02
N HIS A 125 -5.68 -5.04 -14.75
CA HIS A 125 -6.80 -5.62 -13.99
C HIS A 125 -8.11 -4.83 -14.11
N GLN A 126 -8.15 -3.66 -14.75
CA GLN A 126 -9.37 -2.89 -14.97
C GLN A 126 -9.95 -3.14 -16.38
N GLN A 127 -11.13 -3.78 -16.44
CA GLN A 127 -11.81 -4.31 -17.64
C GLN A 127 -12.32 -3.29 -18.68
N SER A 128 -12.03 -2.01 -18.54
CA SER A 128 -12.27 -1.03 -19.61
C SER A 128 -11.23 0.06 -19.53
N ALA A 129 -10.17 -0.14 -20.32
CA ALA A 129 -9.21 0.90 -20.64
C ALA A 129 -9.89 1.93 -21.52
N GLY A 130 -10.64 2.87 -20.94
CA GLY A 130 -11.22 4.00 -21.65
C GLY A 130 -10.12 4.85 -22.35
N PRO A 131 -10.12 6.18 -22.26
CA PRO A 131 -9.05 6.96 -22.89
C PRO A 131 -7.66 6.75 -22.24
N PHE A 132 -7.57 5.95 -21.17
CA PHE A 132 -6.37 5.71 -20.36
C PHE A 132 -5.29 4.89 -21.07
N TYR A 133 -4.05 5.12 -20.67
CA TYR A 133 -2.92 4.29 -21.05
C TYR A 133 -2.92 3.00 -20.22
N VAL A 134 -2.91 1.84 -20.87
CA VAL A 134 -2.78 0.55 -20.17
C VAL A 134 -1.31 0.20 -20.07
N VAL A 135 -0.87 0.00 -18.83
CA VAL A 135 0.52 -0.41 -18.54
C VAL A 135 0.83 -1.73 -19.23
N ARG A 136 1.91 -1.76 -20.03
CA ARG A 136 2.32 -2.96 -20.79
C ARG A 136 3.03 -3.99 -19.91
N ARG A 137 3.89 -3.51 -19.01
CA ARG A 137 4.59 -4.32 -18.01
C ARG A 137 4.32 -3.72 -16.64
N THR A 138 3.80 -4.51 -15.70
CA THR A 138 3.47 -4.02 -14.35
C THR A 138 4.67 -3.36 -13.70
N ASP A 139 4.64 -2.04 -13.66
CA ASP A 139 5.53 -1.25 -12.82
C ASP A 139 5.02 -1.37 -11.39
N TRP A 140 5.63 -2.26 -10.61
CA TRP A 140 5.18 -2.59 -9.25
C TRP A 140 5.14 -1.37 -8.33
N ALA A 141 6.03 -0.40 -8.54
CA ALA A 141 6.03 0.82 -7.73
C ALA A 141 4.80 1.67 -8.03
N LEU A 142 4.42 1.80 -9.31
CA LEU A 142 3.18 2.49 -9.68
C LEU A 142 1.94 1.67 -9.32
N TYR A 143 1.97 0.35 -9.50
CA TYR A 143 0.86 -0.56 -9.20
C TYR A 143 0.48 -0.54 -7.72
N TYR A 144 1.47 -0.53 -6.81
CA TYR A 144 1.19 -0.43 -5.38
C TYR A 144 0.82 0.98 -4.92
N ALA A 145 1.14 2.00 -5.72
CA ALA A 145 0.98 3.40 -5.36
C ALA A 145 -0.20 4.07 -6.06
N PHE A 146 -0.87 3.45 -7.03
CA PHE A 146 -2.04 4.03 -7.71
C PHE A 146 -2.95 2.91 -8.21
N ASP A 147 -4.25 3.04 -7.98
CA ASP A 147 -5.24 2.22 -8.69
C ASP A 147 -5.44 2.77 -10.10
N LEU A 148 -5.48 4.10 -10.21
CA LEU A 148 -5.60 4.83 -11.46
C LEU A 148 -4.84 6.16 -11.36
N LEU A 149 -3.70 6.27 -12.04
CA LEU A 149 -2.93 7.52 -12.03
C LEU A 149 -3.47 8.48 -13.09
N TYR A 150 -4.28 9.45 -12.69
CA TYR A 150 -4.74 10.50 -13.61
C TYR A 150 -3.63 11.49 -13.92
N ILE A 151 -3.61 11.96 -15.16
CA ILE A 151 -2.62 12.90 -15.68
C ILE A 151 -3.37 14.08 -16.32
N LYS A 152 -3.08 15.29 -15.84
CA LYS A 152 -3.56 16.54 -16.44
C LYS A 152 -2.38 17.39 -16.86
N GLN A 153 -2.16 17.48 -18.16
CA GLN A 153 -1.15 18.36 -18.76
C GLN A 153 -1.72 19.78 -18.88
N LYS A 154 -1.01 20.76 -18.34
CA LYS A 154 -1.30 22.20 -18.48
C LYS A 154 -0.07 22.87 -19.10
N ALA A 155 -0.24 24.08 -19.64
CA ALA A 155 0.82 24.83 -20.34
C ALA A 155 2.20 24.78 -19.65
N ASN A 156 2.23 24.96 -18.31
CA ASN A 156 3.48 25.05 -17.53
C ASN A 156 3.60 23.99 -16.43
N SER A 157 2.72 22.98 -16.42
CA SER A 157 2.74 21.97 -15.35
C SER A 157 2.04 20.68 -15.74
N ILE A 158 2.53 19.57 -15.19
CA ILE A 158 1.83 18.29 -15.21
C ILE A 158 1.29 18.03 -13.81
N VAL A 159 0.02 17.67 -13.72
CA VAL A 159 -0.65 17.30 -12.47
C VAL A 159 -0.94 15.81 -12.50
N PHE A 160 -0.56 15.13 -11.42
CA PHE A 160 -0.82 13.73 -11.15
C PHE A 160 -1.76 13.61 -9.96
N TYR A 161 -2.81 12.81 -10.07
CA TYR A 161 -3.72 12.59 -8.97
C TYR A 161 -4.40 11.23 -9.05
N ASP A 162 -4.91 10.76 -7.92
CA ASP A 162 -5.78 9.58 -7.81
C ASP A 162 -6.77 9.80 -6.66
N LYS A 163 -7.93 9.16 -6.73
CA LYS A 163 -8.92 9.12 -5.67
C LYS A 163 -8.81 7.78 -4.97
N TYR A 164 -8.22 7.81 -3.79
CA TYR A 164 -8.03 6.64 -2.96
C TYR A 164 -9.29 6.31 -2.18
N PHE A 165 -9.87 5.14 -2.44
CA PHE A 165 -10.90 4.55 -1.62
C PHE A 165 -10.77 3.03 -1.66
N PHE A 166 -10.65 2.38 -0.50
CA PHE A 166 -10.73 0.93 -0.47
C PHE A 166 -12.19 0.51 -0.67
N GLN A 167 -12.38 -0.50 -1.51
CA GLN A 167 -13.72 -0.99 -1.79
C GLN A 167 -14.33 -1.61 -0.53
N PRO A 168 -15.66 -1.55 -0.35
CA PRO A 168 -16.32 -2.28 0.72
C PRO A 168 -15.90 -3.75 0.70
N LEU A 169 -15.71 -4.34 1.89
CA LEU A 169 -15.24 -5.74 2.02
C LEU A 169 -16.05 -6.73 1.17
N ALA A 170 -17.37 -6.51 1.05
CA ALA A 170 -18.28 -7.32 0.26
C ALA A 170 -18.02 -7.30 -1.25
N ARG A 171 -17.36 -6.25 -1.78
CA ARG A 171 -17.02 -6.14 -3.20
C ARG A 171 -15.85 -7.04 -3.62
N ARG A 172 -15.09 -7.56 -2.64
CA ARG A 172 -14.01 -8.54 -2.85
C ARG A 172 -13.00 -8.08 -3.93
N SER A 173 -12.57 -6.82 -3.83
CA SER A 173 -11.43 -6.34 -4.59
C SER A 173 -10.15 -6.85 -3.96
N TYR A 174 -9.25 -7.40 -4.78
CA TYR A 174 -8.03 -8.01 -4.28
C TYR A 174 -6.81 -7.36 -4.91
N THR A 175 -5.99 -6.76 -4.04
CA THR A 175 -4.64 -6.32 -4.40
C THR A 175 -3.68 -7.50 -4.30
N GLN A 176 -2.89 -7.71 -5.35
CA GLN A 176 -1.83 -8.73 -5.35
C GLN A 176 -0.60 -8.15 -4.68
N TYR A 177 0.01 -8.88 -3.74
CA TYR A 177 1.19 -8.47 -3.01
C TYR A 177 2.32 -9.47 -3.18
N HIS A 178 3.50 -8.96 -3.54
CA HIS A 178 4.71 -9.74 -3.77
C HIS A 178 5.79 -9.30 -2.79
N PHE A 179 6.15 -10.19 -1.86
CA PHE A 179 7.20 -9.97 -0.86
C PHE A 179 8.24 -11.10 -0.93
N GLY A 180 9.32 -10.86 -1.68
CA GLY A 180 10.31 -11.92 -1.94
C GLY A 180 9.65 -13.11 -2.64
N ARG A 181 9.60 -14.26 -1.96
CA ARG A 181 8.94 -15.49 -2.44
C ARG A 181 7.51 -15.68 -1.95
N VAL A 182 6.98 -14.74 -1.16
CA VAL A 182 5.60 -14.78 -0.67
C VAL A 182 4.70 -14.02 -1.65
N HIS A 183 3.65 -14.68 -2.10
CA HIS A 183 2.63 -14.12 -2.98
C HIS A 183 1.27 -14.26 -2.31
N CYS A 184 0.61 -13.14 -2.05
CA CYS A 184 -0.73 -13.17 -1.46
C CYS A 184 -1.65 -12.14 -2.12
N ARG A 185 -2.95 -12.37 -1.95
CA ARG A 185 -4.02 -11.46 -2.33
C ARG A 185 -4.68 -10.98 -1.06
N LEU A 186 -4.74 -9.66 -0.90
CA LEU A 186 -5.39 -9.03 0.23
C LEU A 186 -6.68 -8.38 -0.26
N ASN A 187 -7.80 -8.68 0.40
CA ASN A 187 -9.04 -7.96 0.15
C ASN A 187 -8.88 -6.53 0.66
N ASP A 188 -9.10 -5.57 -0.22
CA ASP A 188 -9.00 -4.15 0.02
C ASP A 188 -9.81 -3.71 1.26
N GLY A 189 -11.02 -4.22 1.42
CA GLY A 189 -11.90 -3.84 2.53
C GLY A 189 -11.43 -4.29 3.91
N LEU A 190 -10.43 -5.18 4.01
CA LEU A 190 -9.88 -5.61 5.30
C LEU A 190 -9.19 -4.47 6.06
N ILE A 191 -8.83 -3.39 5.36
CA ILE A 191 -8.23 -2.24 6.01
C ILE A 191 -9.17 -1.61 7.04
N HIS A 192 -10.49 -1.65 6.81
CA HIS A 192 -11.50 -1.12 7.73
C HIS A 192 -11.70 -2.00 8.96
N VAL A 193 -11.30 -3.27 8.91
CA VAL A 193 -11.25 -4.14 10.10
C VAL A 193 -10.09 -3.73 11.01
N ALA A 194 -8.93 -3.39 10.42
CA ALA A 194 -7.74 -2.99 11.16
C ALA A 194 -7.78 -1.52 11.63
N TYR A 195 -8.27 -0.63 10.76
CA TYR A 195 -8.32 0.82 10.91
C TYR A 195 -9.73 1.32 10.54
N PRO A 196 -10.71 1.21 11.45
CA PRO A 196 -12.08 1.66 11.18
C PRO A 196 -12.19 3.14 10.82
N GLN A 197 -11.26 3.96 11.30
CA GLN A 197 -11.18 5.40 11.02
C GLN A 197 -10.67 5.72 9.61
N ALA A 198 -10.21 4.72 8.86
CA ALA A 198 -9.64 4.96 7.55
C ALA A 198 -10.73 5.47 6.58
N LYS A 199 -10.42 6.54 5.86
CA LYS A 199 -11.38 7.25 5.01
C LYS A 199 -10.81 7.53 3.62
N PRO A 200 -11.67 7.73 2.61
CA PRO A 200 -11.22 8.12 1.27
C PRO A 200 -10.45 9.44 1.29
N PHE A 201 -9.47 9.57 0.39
CA PHE A 201 -8.71 10.81 0.21
C PHE A 201 -8.23 10.96 -1.23
N VAL A 202 -7.74 12.15 -1.58
CA VAL A 202 -7.12 12.43 -2.88
C VAL A 202 -5.60 12.44 -2.74
N VAL A 203 -4.88 11.67 -3.55
CA VAL A 203 -3.44 11.89 -3.69
C VAL A 203 -3.21 12.91 -4.80
N TYR A 204 -2.31 13.87 -4.56
CA TYR A 204 -2.07 14.97 -5.49
C TYR A 204 -0.58 15.35 -5.58
N GLY A 205 -0.07 15.46 -6.80
CA GLY A 205 1.29 15.91 -7.08
C GLY A 205 1.33 16.79 -8.33
N LYS A 206 2.17 17.83 -8.32
CA LYS A 206 2.34 18.76 -9.44
C LYS A 206 3.81 18.91 -9.77
N VAL A 207 4.15 18.80 -11.05
CA VAL A 207 5.49 19.05 -11.57
C VAL A 207 5.46 20.26 -12.49
N PRO A 208 6.23 21.33 -12.22
CA PRO A 208 6.39 22.43 -13.18
C PRO A 208 7.17 21.92 -14.41
N VAL A 209 6.80 22.38 -15.61
CA VAL A 209 7.51 22.03 -16.85
C VAL A 209 8.03 23.31 -17.48
N ALA A 210 9.35 23.41 -17.63
CA ALA A 210 9.98 24.47 -18.42
C ALA A 210 9.82 24.10 -19.90
N HIS A 211 8.86 24.74 -20.57
CA HIS A 211 8.49 24.58 -21.98
C HIS A 211 7.86 23.22 -22.38
N PRO A 212 6.61 23.21 -22.89
CA PRO A 212 5.90 21.98 -23.27
C PRO A 212 6.51 21.22 -24.47
N VAL A 213 7.51 21.79 -25.15
CA VAL A 213 8.06 21.26 -26.42
C VAL A 213 9.10 20.13 -26.21
N ALA A 214 9.68 19.99 -25.01
CA ALA A 214 10.79 19.06 -24.78
C ALA A 214 10.36 17.59 -24.52
N LEU A 215 9.09 17.32 -24.19
CA LEU A 215 8.61 15.95 -23.92
C LEU A 215 8.28 15.14 -25.19
N ALA A 216 8.25 15.78 -26.35
CA ALA A 216 7.92 15.15 -27.62
C ALA A 216 9.15 14.58 -28.38
N ARG A 217 10.38 14.81 -27.91
CA ARG A 217 11.61 14.56 -28.70
C ARG A 217 12.60 13.52 -28.14
N ASN A 218 12.30 12.82 -27.04
CA ASN A 218 13.16 11.74 -26.49
C ASN A 218 12.39 10.45 -26.13
#